data_AF-A0AAD6X6T1-F1
#
_entry.id   AF-A0AAD6X6T1-F1
#
_cell.length_a   1.000
_cell.length_b   1.000
_cell.length_c   1.000
_cell.angle_alpha   90.00
_cell.angle_beta   90.00
_cell.angle_gamma   90.00
#
_symmetry.space_group_name_H-M   'P 1'
#
loop_
_entity.id
_entity.type
_entity.pdbx_description
1 polymer ?
#
loop_
_entity_poly.entity_id
_entity_poly.type
_entity_poly.pdbx_seq_one_letter_code
_entity_poly.pdbx_strand_id
1 'polypeptide(L)'
;MRAFSALPLDDDIVDRIMTFCPTFSALQSTILASKAFYSIFQTHPKSIMRAVAYNIVGPALPQALRVVRYEYHNDDSDIRQAKDLTPNELAEKCPEDHTPSVITAQEKRMLLENSEIVDELEDVYSFTQKDRTSRTSVLTPDESHRFRRAMYRIMLYTGIFRGDRYSIEELDELSAEDVQRIQAQRTAVLSEFPTDELREIWAVVRFLR
;
A
#
# COMPACT_ATOMS: atom_id res chain seq x y z
N MET A 1 -32.95 18.15 -32.80
CA MET A 1 -33.07 17.47 -31.49
C MET A 1 -31.68 17.35 -30.89
N ARG A 2 -31.37 18.11 -29.82
CA ARG A 2 -30.14 17.88 -29.06
C ARG A 2 -30.40 16.70 -28.13
N ALA A 3 -29.63 15.62 -28.28
CA ALA A 3 -29.66 14.54 -27.31
C ALA A 3 -29.19 15.11 -25.97
N PHE A 4 -30.05 15.11 -24.95
CA PHE A 4 -29.73 15.45 -23.56
C PHE A 4 -28.91 14.34 -22.90
N SER A 5 -27.89 13.82 -23.58
CA SER A 5 -27.00 12.77 -23.06
C SER A 5 -25.71 13.31 -22.45
N ALA A 6 -25.53 14.62 -22.44
CA ALA A 6 -24.38 15.30 -21.85
C ALA A 6 -24.80 15.99 -20.55
N LEU A 7 -24.01 15.82 -19.49
CA LEU A 7 -24.11 16.66 -18.29
C LEU A 7 -23.89 18.12 -18.70
N PRO A 8 -24.59 19.10 -18.12
CA PRO A 8 -24.35 20.52 -18.37
C PRO A 8 -23.09 21.00 -17.62
N LEU A 9 -22.04 20.19 -17.62
CA LEU A 9 -20.77 20.41 -16.94
C LEU A 9 -19.65 20.14 -17.94
N ASP A 10 -18.56 20.88 -17.82
CA ASP A 10 -17.35 20.64 -18.59
C ASP A 10 -16.68 19.32 -18.13
N ASP A 11 -15.96 18.69 -19.05
CA ASP A 11 -15.35 17.37 -18.86
C ASP A 11 -14.30 17.41 -17.74
N ASP A 12 -13.61 18.54 -17.57
CA ASP A 12 -12.63 18.77 -16.50
C ASP A 12 -13.27 18.79 -15.10
N ILE A 13 -14.46 19.38 -14.96
CA ILE A 13 -15.23 19.39 -13.71
C ILE A 13 -15.67 17.96 -13.38
N VAL A 14 -16.13 17.21 -14.38
CA VAL A 14 -16.56 15.83 -14.16
C VAL A 14 -15.37 14.93 -13.82
N ASP A 15 -14.23 15.05 -14.50
CA ASP A 15 -12.98 14.36 -14.14
C ASP A 15 -12.62 14.66 -12.67
N ARG A 16 -12.64 15.95 -12.30
CA ARG A 16 -12.37 16.39 -10.93
C ARG A 16 -13.33 15.76 -9.92
N ILE A 17 -14.64 15.73 -10.18
CA ILE A 17 -15.62 15.08 -9.32
C ILE A 17 -15.29 13.58 -9.14
N MET A 18 -14.93 12.89 -10.22
CA MET A 18 -14.59 11.48 -10.17
C MET A 18 -13.32 11.22 -9.33
N THR A 19 -12.33 12.13 -9.38
CA THR A 19 -11.12 12.02 -8.55
C THR A 19 -11.40 12.13 -7.04
N PHE A 20 -12.54 12.70 -6.63
CA PHE A 20 -12.96 12.81 -5.22
C PHE A 20 -13.83 11.65 -4.75
N CYS A 21 -14.06 10.62 -5.57
CA CYS A 21 -14.76 9.44 -5.09
C CYS A 21 -13.98 8.81 -3.91
N PRO A 22 -14.64 8.52 -2.78
CA PRO A 22 -13.95 8.07 -1.57
C PRO A 22 -13.44 6.62 -1.69
N THR A 23 -14.12 5.79 -2.48
CA THR A 23 -13.80 4.37 -2.64
C THR A 23 -13.96 3.92 -4.09
N PHE A 24 -13.38 2.76 -4.43
CA PHE A 24 -13.57 2.16 -5.76
C PHE A 24 -15.03 1.81 -6.03
N SER A 25 -15.80 1.42 -5.00
CA SER A 25 -17.23 1.15 -5.13
C SER A 25 -18.02 2.42 -5.47
N ALA A 26 -17.73 3.54 -4.77
CA ALA A 26 -18.35 4.84 -5.07
C ALA A 26 -18.03 5.31 -6.50
N LEU A 27 -16.79 5.12 -6.95
CA LEU A 27 -16.40 5.41 -8.33
C LEU A 27 -17.19 4.54 -9.32
N GLN A 28 -17.31 3.23 -9.07
CA GLN A 28 -18.07 2.32 -9.93
C GLN A 28 -19.54 2.73 -10.03
N SER A 29 -20.18 3.05 -8.90
CA SER A 29 -21.56 3.57 -8.89
C SER A 29 -21.70 4.87 -9.69
N THR A 30 -20.71 5.78 -9.58
CA THR A 30 -20.68 7.04 -10.32
C THR A 30 -20.59 6.81 -11.83
N ILE A 31 -19.69 5.92 -12.26
CA ILE A 31 -19.51 5.52 -13.66
C ILE A 31 -20.81 4.92 -14.23
N LEU A 32 -21.50 4.09 -13.45
CA LEU A 32 -22.75 3.44 -13.88
C LEU A 32 -23.96 4.39 -13.88
N ALA A 33 -23.88 5.53 -13.22
CA ALA A 33 -24.99 6.48 -13.13
C ALA A 33 -25.27 7.23 -14.44
N SER A 34 -24.25 7.48 -15.29
CA SER A 34 -24.42 8.20 -16.55
C SER A 34 -23.36 7.85 -17.59
N LYS A 35 -23.77 7.88 -18.87
CA LYS A 35 -22.86 7.74 -20.02
C LYS A 35 -21.79 8.84 -20.06
N ALA A 36 -22.07 10.03 -19.52
CA ALA A 36 -21.09 11.12 -19.45
C ALA A 36 -19.92 10.76 -18.52
N PHE A 37 -20.20 10.29 -17.30
CA PHE A 37 -19.17 9.80 -16.37
C PHE A 37 -18.39 8.63 -16.96
N TYR A 38 -19.09 7.69 -17.61
CA TYR A 38 -18.43 6.57 -18.28
C TYR A 38 -17.47 7.03 -19.39
N SER A 39 -17.90 7.97 -20.23
CA SER A 39 -17.07 8.53 -21.31
C SER A 39 -15.80 9.18 -20.78
N ILE A 40 -15.92 9.98 -19.73
CA ILE A 40 -14.77 10.69 -19.13
C ILE A 40 -13.83 9.72 -18.44
N PHE A 41 -14.38 8.72 -17.75
CA PHE A 41 -13.58 7.64 -17.18
C PHE A 41 -12.78 6.88 -18.25
N GLN A 42 -13.35 6.65 -19.42
CA GLN A 42 -12.63 6.01 -20.53
C GLN A 42 -11.44 6.84 -21.03
N THR A 43 -11.54 8.17 -20.96
CA THR A 43 -10.46 9.09 -21.34
C THR A 43 -9.32 9.11 -20.32
N HIS A 44 -9.65 9.11 -19.01
CA HIS A 44 -8.66 9.29 -17.94
C HIS A 44 -8.66 8.19 -16.85
N PRO A 45 -8.73 6.89 -17.20
CA PRO A 45 -8.98 5.83 -16.22
C PRO A 45 -7.84 5.72 -15.20
N LYS A 46 -6.58 5.87 -15.64
CA LYS A 46 -5.40 5.74 -14.76
C LYS A 46 -5.33 6.86 -13.71
N SER A 47 -5.60 8.10 -14.13
CA SER A 47 -5.56 9.27 -13.25
C SER A 47 -6.64 9.17 -12.18
N ILE A 48 -7.89 8.92 -12.61
CA ILE A 48 -9.04 8.78 -11.71
C ILE A 48 -8.83 7.60 -10.76
N MET A 49 -8.41 6.44 -11.25
CA MET A 49 -8.15 5.27 -10.41
C MET A 49 -7.07 5.53 -9.36
N ARG A 50 -5.98 6.21 -9.73
CA ARG A 50 -4.91 6.57 -8.79
C ARG A 50 -5.40 7.57 -7.75
N ALA A 51 -6.21 8.56 -8.14
CA ALA A 51 -6.76 9.53 -7.20
C ALA A 51 -7.69 8.86 -6.18
N VAL A 52 -8.56 7.93 -6.62
CA VAL A 52 -9.41 7.17 -5.71
C VAL A 52 -8.58 6.27 -4.78
N ALA A 53 -7.53 5.62 -5.29
CA ALA A 53 -6.60 4.87 -4.45
C ALA A 53 -5.89 5.77 -3.42
N TYR A 54 -5.55 7.00 -3.81
CA TYR A 54 -4.97 8.00 -2.91
C TYR A 54 -5.98 8.46 -1.84
N ASN A 55 -7.27 8.57 -2.15
CA ASN A 55 -8.28 8.92 -1.15
C ASN A 55 -8.45 7.83 -0.08
N ILE A 56 -8.22 6.56 -0.45
CA ILE A 56 -8.28 5.42 0.47
C ILE A 56 -7.03 5.36 1.35
N VAL A 57 -5.85 5.33 0.72
CA VAL A 57 -4.58 5.07 1.42
C VAL A 57 -3.94 6.35 1.99
N GLY A 58 -4.19 7.47 1.33
CA GLY A 58 -3.50 8.73 1.57
C GLY A 58 -2.14 8.81 0.85
N PRO A 59 -1.24 9.71 1.33
CA PRO A 59 0.07 9.95 0.72
C PRO A 59 1.02 8.74 0.72
N ALA A 60 0.72 7.69 1.48
CA ALA A 60 1.48 6.44 1.49
C ALA A 60 1.13 5.48 0.33
N LEU A 61 0.34 5.92 -0.66
CA LEU A 61 -0.07 5.11 -1.81
C LEU A 61 1.09 4.40 -2.54
N PRO A 62 2.26 5.02 -2.82
CA PRO A 62 3.37 4.32 -3.46
C PRO A 62 3.83 3.10 -2.67
N GLN A 63 3.88 3.20 -1.34
CA GLN A 63 4.28 2.11 -0.46
C GLN A 63 3.21 1.02 -0.38
N ALA A 64 1.92 1.39 -0.33
CA ALA A 64 0.83 0.43 -0.35
C ALA A 64 0.78 -0.37 -1.66
N LEU A 65 0.95 0.31 -2.81
CA LEU A 65 1.04 -0.36 -4.11
C LEU A 65 2.22 -1.33 -4.17
N ARG A 66 3.36 -0.97 -3.55
CA ARG A 66 4.54 -1.84 -3.47
C ARG A 66 4.23 -3.14 -2.73
N VAL A 67 3.52 -3.10 -1.60
CA VAL A 67 3.09 -4.30 -0.85
C VAL A 67 2.24 -5.20 -1.72
N VAL A 68 1.19 -4.63 -2.31
CA VAL A 68 0.19 -5.39 -3.07
C VAL A 68 0.79 -6.04 -4.32
N ARG A 69 1.67 -5.32 -5.03
CA ARG A 69 2.35 -5.85 -6.22
C ARG A 69 3.36 -6.94 -5.87
N TYR A 70 4.02 -6.85 -4.72
CA TYR A 70 4.91 -7.90 -4.25
C TYR A 70 4.16 -9.20 -3.96
N GLU A 71 3.03 -9.13 -3.24
CA GLU A 71 2.23 -10.31 -2.90
C GLU A 71 1.67 -11.00 -4.15
N TYR A 72 1.21 -10.25 -5.14
CA TYR A 72 0.67 -10.79 -6.39
C TYR A 72 1.68 -11.62 -7.20
N HIS A 73 2.96 -11.30 -7.13
CA HIS A 73 4.01 -12.04 -7.84
C HIS A 73 4.40 -13.37 -7.17
N ASN A 74 3.91 -13.66 -5.97
CA ASN A 74 4.36 -14.81 -5.17
C ASN A 74 3.35 -15.98 -5.08
N ASP A 75 2.22 -15.92 -5.79
CA ASP A 75 1.02 -16.70 -5.43
C ASP A 75 0.82 -18.04 -6.16
N ASP A 76 1.82 -18.74 -6.73
CA ASP A 76 1.61 -20.20 -7.02
C ASP A 76 2.82 -21.07 -7.42
N SER A 77 4.00 -20.55 -7.76
CA SER A 77 5.13 -21.43 -8.18
C SER A 77 6.47 -21.19 -7.49
N ASP A 78 6.63 -20.04 -6.82
CA ASP A 78 7.94 -19.49 -6.46
C ASP A 78 8.12 -19.18 -4.97
N ILE A 79 7.28 -19.76 -4.10
CA ILE A 79 7.40 -19.63 -2.63
C ILE A 79 8.80 -20.09 -2.15
N ARG A 80 9.51 -20.92 -2.94
CA ARG A 80 10.91 -21.31 -2.71
C ARG A 80 11.95 -20.34 -3.30
N GLN A 81 11.61 -19.48 -4.26
CA GLN A 81 12.54 -18.55 -4.94
C GLN A 81 12.70 -17.20 -4.23
N ALA A 82 11.80 -16.83 -3.31
CA ALA A 82 12.01 -15.66 -2.46
C ALA A 82 13.19 -15.81 -1.48
N LYS A 83 13.95 -16.92 -1.54
CA LYS A 83 15.21 -17.12 -0.81
C LYS A 83 16.38 -16.28 -1.36
N ASP A 84 16.30 -15.77 -2.59
CA ASP A 84 17.48 -15.19 -3.27
C ASP A 84 17.33 -13.75 -3.74
N LEU A 85 16.18 -13.09 -3.57
CA LEU A 85 16.02 -11.71 -4.01
C LEU A 85 16.76 -10.75 -3.08
N THR A 86 17.79 -10.11 -3.62
CA THR A 86 18.47 -8.98 -3.03
C THR A 86 17.54 -7.77 -2.92
N PRO A 87 17.82 -6.82 -2.01
CA PRO A 87 17.07 -5.57 -1.91
C PRO A 87 16.97 -4.83 -3.25
N ASN A 88 18.07 -4.78 -4.00
CA ASN A 88 18.11 -4.15 -5.30
C ASN A 88 17.16 -4.84 -6.29
N GLU A 89 17.10 -6.17 -6.30
CA GLU A 89 16.14 -6.92 -7.13
C GLU A 89 14.70 -6.71 -6.68
N LEU A 90 14.47 -6.48 -5.39
CA LEU A 90 13.16 -6.14 -4.85
C LEU A 90 12.74 -4.72 -5.24
N ALA A 91 13.67 -3.75 -5.16
CA ALA A 91 13.46 -2.38 -5.60
C ALA A 91 13.22 -2.30 -7.12
N GLU A 92 13.90 -3.14 -7.90
CA GLU A 92 13.70 -3.26 -9.35
C GLU A 92 12.38 -3.94 -9.71
N LYS A 93 12.01 -5.03 -9.02
CA LYS A 93 10.76 -5.76 -9.28
C LYS A 93 9.52 -4.97 -8.88
N CYS A 94 9.60 -4.16 -7.82
CA CYS A 94 8.46 -3.38 -7.30
C CYS A 94 8.95 -2.02 -6.74
N PRO A 95 9.21 -1.02 -7.59
CA PRO A 95 9.61 0.30 -7.12
C PRO A 95 8.44 1.04 -6.43
N GLU A 96 8.75 1.98 -5.53
CA GLU A 96 7.78 2.95 -5.02
C GLU A 96 7.39 3.92 -6.15
N ASP A 97 6.45 3.51 -7.00
CA ASP A 97 6.06 4.24 -8.21
C ASP A 97 5.14 5.43 -7.88
N HIS A 98 5.68 6.62 -8.11
CA HIS A 98 4.95 7.88 -7.98
C HIS A 98 4.09 8.21 -9.20
N THR A 99 4.22 7.47 -10.31
CA THR A 99 3.50 7.73 -11.55
C THR A 99 2.17 6.95 -11.66
N PRO A 100 1.20 7.44 -12.45
CA PRO A 100 -0.04 6.70 -12.71
C PRO A 100 0.16 5.42 -13.52
N SER A 101 0.27 4.30 -12.82
CA SER A 101 0.22 2.95 -13.37
C SER A 101 -1.20 2.35 -13.30
N VAL A 102 -1.44 1.28 -14.06
CA VAL A 102 -2.72 0.56 -14.06
C VAL A 102 -2.89 -0.14 -12.71
N ILE A 103 -4.07 0.01 -12.10
CA ILE A 103 -4.47 -0.69 -10.87
C ILE A 103 -5.53 -1.74 -11.24
N THR A 104 -5.15 -3.01 -11.18
CA THR A 104 -5.97 -4.18 -11.46
C THR A 104 -7.07 -4.37 -10.42
N ALA A 105 -8.09 -5.19 -10.73
CA ALA A 105 -9.18 -5.47 -9.78
C ALA A 105 -8.68 -6.14 -8.50
N GLN A 106 -7.67 -7.02 -8.62
CA GLN A 106 -7.03 -7.67 -7.48
C GLN A 106 -6.28 -6.65 -6.61
N GLU A 107 -5.49 -5.76 -7.23
CA GLU A 107 -4.78 -4.72 -6.49
C GLU A 107 -5.74 -3.80 -5.74
N LYS A 108 -6.90 -3.45 -6.34
CA LYS A 108 -7.94 -2.64 -5.67
C LYS A 108 -8.45 -3.30 -4.39
N ARG A 109 -8.70 -4.61 -4.44
CA ARG A 109 -9.19 -5.38 -3.29
C ARG A 109 -8.15 -5.39 -2.17
N MET A 110 -6.91 -5.75 -2.49
CA MET A 110 -5.83 -5.82 -1.51
C MET A 110 -5.48 -4.45 -0.93
N LEU A 111 -5.57 -3.37 -1.72
CA LEU A 111 -5.41 -2.01 -1.21
C LEU A 111 -6.47 -1.66 -0.17
N LEU A 112 -7.73 -2.02 -0.41
CA LEU A 112 -8.83 -1.79 0.54
C LEU A 112 -8.62 -2.59 1.84
N GLU A 113 -8.34 -3.89 1.71
CA GLU A 113 -8.08 -4.77 2.86
C GLU A 113 -6.90 -4.26 3.70
N ASN A 114 -5.79 -3.90 3.04
CA ASN A 114 -4.62 -3.36 3.74
C ASN A 114 -4.87 -1.97 4.33
N SER A 115 -5.66 -1.10 3.69
CA SER A 115 -5.99 0.21 4.26
C SER A 115 -6.85 0.09 5.51
N GLU A 116 -7.81 -0.83 5.54
CA GLU A 116 -8.66 -1.05 6.72
C GLU A 116 -7.82 -1.49 7.93
N ILE A 117 -6.89 -2.43 7.72
CA ILE A 117 -5.95 -2.87 8.76
C ILE A 117 -5.08 -1.70 9.25
N VAL A 118 -4.55 -0.89 8.32
CA VAL A 118 -3.67 0.23 8.66
C VAL A 118 -4.43 1.34 9.39
N ASP A 119 -5.70 1.61 9.01
CA ASP A 119 -6.56 2.57 9.69
C ASP A 119 -6.80 2.15 11.15
N GLU A 120 -7.15 0.88 11.39
CA GLU A 120 -7.34 0.35 12.76
C GLU A 120 -6.04 0.42 13.59
N LEU A 121 -4.90 0.08 12.98
CA LEU A 121 -3.61 0.17 13.67
C LEU A 121 -3.22 1.62 13.96
N GLU A 122 -3.57 2.56 13.09
CA GLU A 122 -3.35 3.99 13.30
C GLU A 122 -4.19 4.52 14.47
N ASP A 123 -5.44 4.11 14.58
CA ASP A 123 -6.31 4.46 15.70
C ASP A 123 -5.72 3.98 17.03
N VAL A 124 -5.24 2.74 17.10
CA VAL A 124 -4.59 2.18 18.30
C VAL A 124 -3.24 2.86 18.57
N TYR A 125 -2.45 3.16 17.53
CA TYR A 125 -1.20 3.90 17.68
C TYR A 125 -1.44 5.30 18.26
N SER A 126 -2.40 6.04 17.70
CA SER A 126 -2.80 7.36 18.18
C SER A 126 -3.31 7.29 19.63
N PHE A 127 -4.13 6.29 19.95
CA PHE A 127 -4.62 6.07 21.30
C PHE A 127 -3.48 5.88 22.31
N THR A 128 -2.48 5.07 21.95
CA THR A 128 -1.37 4.72 22.86
C THR A 128 -0.33 5.83 23.00
N GLN A 129 0.02 6.51 21.90
CA GLN A 129 1.13 7.45 21.85
C GLN A 129 0.72 8.92 22.01
N LYS A 130 -0.54 9.26 21.76
CA LYS A 130 -0.97 10.67 21.66
C LYS A 130 -2.15 11.00 22.58
N ASP A 131 -3.29 10.36 22.37
CA ASP A 131 -4.50 10.65 23.15
C ASP A 131 -5.32 9.40 23.46
N ARG A 132 -5.32 9.01 24.72
CA ARG A 132 -6.02 7.84 25.25
C ARG A 132 -7.54 8.04 25.39
N THR A 133 -8.07 9.22 25.06
CA THR A 133 -9.50 9.52 25.20
C THR A 133 -10.24 9.47 23.86
N SER A 134 -9.51 9.64 22.75
CA SER A 134 -10.06 9.56 21.40
C SER A 134 -10.17 8.12 20.92
N ARG A 135 -11.27 7.80 20.23
CA ARG A 135 -11.52 6.48 19.62
C ARG A 135 -10.97 6.36 18.19
N THR A 136 -10.59 7.48 17.59
CA THR A 136 -10.05 7.58 16.25
C THR A 136 -8.71 8.30 16.31
N SER A 137 -7.90 8.14 15.27
CA SER A 137 -6.62 8.80 15.11
C SER A 137 -6.77 10.31 15.23
N VAL A 138 -5.95 10.90 16.10
CA VAL A 138 -5.75 12.35 16.23
C VAL A 138 -4.34 12.74 15.76
N LEU A 139 -3.69 11.85 14.99
CA LEU A 139 -2.43 12.15 14.33
C LEU A 139 -2.61 13.33 13.37
N THR A 140 -1.60 14.19 13.29
CA THR A 140 -1.57 15.20 12.22
C THR A 140 -1.39 14.52 10.86
N PRO A 141 -1.71 15.18 9.74
CA PRO A 141 -1.50 14.59 8.42
C PRO A 141 -0.08 14.09 8.18
N ASP A 142 0.93 14.80 8.68
CA ASP A 142 2.34 14.38 8.58
C ASP A 142 2.67 13.18 9.48
N GLU A 143 2.08 13.09 10.66
CA GLU A 143 2.24 11.94 11.56
C GLU A 143 1.57 10.69 10.97
N SER A 144 0.34 10.84 10.48
CA SER A 144 -0.41 9.77 9.80
C SER A 144 0.35 9.28 8.57
N HIS A 145 0.87 10.19 7.73
CA HIS A 145 1.69 9.80 6.59
C HIS A 145 2.91 8.98 6.99
N ARG A 146 3.67 9.44 7.99
CA ARG A 146 4.86 8.73 8.50
C ARG A 146 4.51 7.35 9.06
N PHE A 147 3.44 7.27 9.85
CA PHE A 147 2.93 6.01 10.39
C PHE A 147 2.55 5.03 9.28
N ARG A 148 1.67 5.44 8.35
CA ARG A 148 1.21 4.59 7.24
C ARG A 148 2.35 4.14 6.35
N ARG A 149 3.26 5.06 6.01
CA ARG A 149 4.46 4.75 5.22
C ARG A 149 5.32 3.70 5.90
N ALA A 150 5.59 3.85 7.19
CA ALA A 150 6.31 2.86 7.98
C ALA A 150 5.57 1.52 8.05
N MET A 151 4.24 1.54 8.24
CA MET A 151 3.42 0.33 8.33
C MET A 151 3.45 -0.48 7.04
N TYR A 152 3.23 0.14 5.87
CA TYR A 152 3.31 -0.57 4.59
C TYR A 152 4.71 -1.14 4.32
N ARG A 153 5.77 -0.45 4.74
CA ARG A 153 7.14 -0.98 4.64
C ARG A 153 7.38 -2.16 5.57
N ILE A 154 6.78 -2.15 6.77
CA ILE A 154 6.80 -3.31 7.68
C ILE A 154 6.03 -4.47 7.05
N MET A 155 4.83 -4.25 6.51
CA MET A 155 4.05 -5.27 5.81
C MET A 155 4.85 -5.91 4.67
N LEU A 156 5.49 -5.08 3.84
CA LEU A 156 6.39 -5.55 2.78
C LEU A 156 7.54 -6.38 3.35
N TYR A 157 8.24 -5.85 4.37
CA TYR A 157 9.36 -6.53 5.01
C TYR A 157 8.94 -7.91 5.58
N THR A 158 7.78 -7.98 6.23
CA THR A 158 7.24 -9.25 6.74
C THR A 158 6.81 -10.19 5.62
N GLY A 159 6.31 -9.66 4.50
CA GLY A 159 5.99 -10.44 3.30
C GLY A 159 7.23 -11.05 2.65
N ILE A 160 8.35 -10.32 2.65
CA ILE A 160 9.64 -10.79 2.12
C ILE A 160 10.30 -11.78 3.07
N PHE A 161 10.27 -11.52 4.37
CA PHE A 161 10.95 -12.32 5.39
C PHE A 161 9.95 -13.03 6.29
N ARG A 162 9.03 -13.80 5.71
CA ARG A 162 8.02 -14.52 6.50
C ARG A 162 8.68 -15.50 7.46
N GLY A 163 8.22 -15.48 8.71
CA GLY A 163 8.72 -16.35 9.77
C GLY A 163 8.29 -17.82 9.61
N ASP A 164 7.25 -18.08 8.83
CA ASP A 164 6.72 -19.42 8.52
C ASP A 164 7.55 -20.18 7.47
N ARG A 165 8.57 -19.54 6.88
CA ARG A 165 9.45 -20.17 5.88
C ARG A 165 10.36 -21.25 6.45
N TYR A 166 10.47 -21.31 7.77
CA TYR A 166 11.23 -22.32 8.47
C TYR A 166 10.28 -23.03 9.42
N SER A 167 10.15 -24.34 9.29
CA SER A 167 9.55 -25.13 10.36
C SER A 167 10.43 -25.02 11.62
N ILE A 168 9.86 -25.30 12.79
CA ILE A 168 10.64 -25.33 14.04
C ILE A 168 11.82 -26.30 13.91
N GLU A 169 11.62 -27.41 13.21
CA GLU A 169 12.64 -28.43 12.92
C GLU A 169 13.75 -27.89 12.00
N GLU A 170 13.40 -27.09 10.98
CA GLU A 170 14.38 -26.44 10.10
C GLU A 170 15.16 -25.31 10.80
N LEU A 171 14.57 -24.64 11.79
CA LEU A 171 15.24 -23.61 12.60
C LEU A 171 16.36 -24.20 13.46
N ASP A 172 16.15 -25.40 14.01
CA ASP A 172 17.15 -26.11 14.82
C ASP A 172 18.32 -26.65 13.98
N GLU A 173 18.12 -26.77 12.66
CA GLU A 173 19.14 -27.20 11.68
C GLU A 173 19.89 -26.04 11.01
N LEU A 174 19.55 -24.78 11.30
CA LEU A 174 20.21 -23.63 10.68
C LEU A 174 21.68 -23.55 11.12
N SER A 175 22.59 -23.56 10.14
CA SER A 175 24.00 -23.31 10.37
C SER A 175 24.22 -21.85 10.79
N ALA A 176 25.35 -21.57 11.44
CA ALA A 176 25.76 -20.19 11.73
C ALA A 176 25.91 -19.36 10.43
N GLU A 177 26.28 -20.00 9.33
CA GLU A 177 26.39 -19.36 8.01
C GLU A 177 25.02 -18.97 7.46
N ASP A 178 23.99 -19.80 7.64
CA ASP A 178 22.61 -19.47 7.25
C ASP A 178 22.05 -18.30 8.04
N VAL A 179 22.29 -18.27 9.35
CA VAL A 179 21.86 -17.15 10.21
C VAL A 179 22.53 -15.85 9.76
N GLN A 180 23.83 -15.87 9.49
CA GLN A 180 24.57 -14.70 8.99
C GLN A 180 24.03 -14.25 7.63
N ARG A 181 23.74 -15.18 6.71
CA ARG A 181 23.17 -14.88 5.40
C ARG A 181 21.80 -14.19 5.52
N ILE A 182 20.90 -14.72 6.35
CA ILE A 182 19.57 -14.14 6.58
C ILE A 182 19.69 -12.74 7.18
N GLN A 183 20.59 -12.56 8.16
CA GLN A 183 20.87 -11.25 8.76
C GLN A 183 21.41 -10.26 7.72
N ALA A 184 22.32 -10.69 6.85
CA ALA A 184 22.87 -9.86 5.78
C ALA A 184 21.77 -9.42 4.79
N GLN A 185 20.90 -10.33 4.35
CA GLN A 185 19.78 -10.01 3.46
C GLN A 185 18.81 -8.99 4.10
N ARG A 186 18.42 -9.22 5.36
CA ARG A 186 17.56 -8.29 6.11
C ARG A 186 18.20 -6.92 6.29
N THR A 187 19.48 -6.90 6.65
CA THR A 187 20.26 -5.66 6.80
C THR A 187 20.33 -4.90 5.49
N ALA A 188 20.55 -5.61 4.38
CA ALA A 188 20.62 -5.01 3.06
C ALA A 188 19.27 -4.35 2.69
N VAL A 189 18.12 -4.98 2.99
CA VAL A 189 16.80 -4.37 2.73
C VAL A 189 16.60 -3.11 3.56
N LEU A 190 16.94 -3.16 4.86
CA LEU A 190 16.80 -2.00 5.73
C LEU A 190 17.78 -0.87 5.36
N SER A 191 18.94 -1.20 4.80
CA SER A 191 19.94 -0.21 4.38
C SER A 191 19.52 0.66 3.20
N GLU A 192 18.47 0.27 2.47
CA GLU A 192 17.90 1.09 1.39
C GLU A 192 17.19 2.35 1.92
N PHE A 193 16.75 2.33 3.18
CA PHE A 193 16.00 3.43 3.76
C PHE A 193 16.91 4.45 4.44
N PRO A 194 16.67 5.75 4.28
CA PRO A 194 17.40 6.78 5.01
C PRO A 194 17.13 6.67 6.52
N THR A 195 18.06 7.19 7.33
CA THR A 195 18.04 7.04 8.80
C THR A 195 16.75 7.51 9.45
N ASP A 196 16.16 8.60 8.98
CA ASP A 196 14.91 9.11 9.56
C ASP A 196 13.72 8.18 9.28
N GLU A 197 13.67 7.57 8.10
CA GLU A 197 12.65 6.58 7.76
C GLU A 197 12.85 5.27 8.53
N LEU A 198 14.10 4.88 8.81
CA LEU A 198 14.38 3.76 9.71
C LEU A 198 13.92 4.03 11.15
N ARG A 199 14.01 5.27 11.63
CA ARG A 199 13.47 5.65 12.95
C ARG A 199 11.95 5.57 12.98
N GLU A 200 11.28 5.96 11.89
CA GLU A 200 9.82 5.82 11.75
C GLU A 200 9.40 4.35 11.78
N ILE A 201 10.07 3.50 11.00
CA ILE A 201 9.86 2.04 11.01
C ILE A 201 10.08 1.50 12.42
N TRP A 202 11.17 1.87 13.09
CA TRP A 202 11.48 1.42 14.44
C TRP A 202 10.42 1.84 15.47
N ALA A 203 9.90 3.08 15.36
CA ALA A 203 8.85 3.57 16.26
C ALA A 203 7.56 2.75 16.13
N VAL A 204 7.16 2.39 14.91
CA VAL A 204 5.99 1.54 14.65
C VAL A 204 6.23 0.10 15.10
N VAL A 205 7.40 -0.49 14.81
CA VAL A 205 7.76 -1.84 15.29
C VAL A 205 7.75 -1.91 16.82
N ARG A 206 8.22 -0.87 17.50
CA ARG A 206 8.18 -0.78 18.96
C ARG A 206 6.75 -0.73 19.49
N PHE A 207 5.83 -0.08 18.78
CA PHE A 207 4.41 -0.05 19.12
C PHE A 207 3.74 -1.43 18.94
N LEU A 208 4.14 -2.19 17.93
CA LEU A 208 3.57 -3.52 17.65
C LEU A 208 4.03 -4.63 18.63
N ARG A 209 4.95 -4.34 19.54
CA ARG A 209 5.44 -5.26 20.59
C ARG A 209 4.66 -5.11 21.88
#